data_AF-A0A4P8EDS5-F1
#
_entry.id   AF-A0A4P8EDS5-F1
#
_cell.length_a   1.000
_cell.length_b   1.000
_cell.length_c   1.000
_cell.angle_alpha   90.00
_cell.angle_beta   90.00
_cell.angle_gamma   90.00
#
_symmetry.space_group_name_H-M   'P 1'
#
loop_
_entity.id
_entity.type
_entity.pdbx_description
1 polymer ?
#
loop_
_entity_poly.entity_id
_entity_poly.type
_entity_poly.pdbx_seq_one_letter_code
_entity_poly.pdbx_strand_id
1 'polypeptide(L)'
;MCLQRHCWRNCSSHNRASATYATNRAWADASGALTPWSMAVKPELMVTDNGPAFKSEAFTNCCLDLRVATLRTHAGVPGMRGTGERIFGTLSTDLMPRLVGRTFSNSIERGDYKSEDRACLDAEDVAFVLVRWVVDIYHNSPHEGLGGRTPLEQWDADIEDGNYPLSGLPDVASKRLAFGKRLKCKVSQEGIVVMGVQYQSPELGMYFMGMDTKIVEVRWDPENLGVISVYLEGIWQVVPSVYDRFVGMHFHDWTKVRRALRAKSASRTRTQRADSATAGLDVLDQGAEMIVVSCDYDFGAPAALAAEGEGMISFFLCAEDVKAGIQGVGPNSFSSSVLAPVQGATMAEWAYTKRDARRAFVLEDTYIEYNKGICTGFDWMFLQLEGAQIVGTDTFKNDDASIASQITRIKSLEEEPDVIMLCSVMPGAAAAVRQIRASGINSLILNGSAVDGSYWLDAMPGLSGFVVPVQGSIYGDDPRPEVEAFNAAYESKTGARPASQYAYPGYILIDLWAKAVERAQTVDGATVTAELEKMRDETTIFGPRSFTASLHHQDTALMQIIEITDGTPARVDEWTISKPVPLDVLMGR
;
A
#
# COMPACT_ATOMS: atom_id res chain seq x y z
N MET A 1 11.44 -25.26 -46.30
CA MET A 1 10.36 -24.25 -46.50
C MET A 1 8.93 -24.70 -46.12
N CYS A 2 8.62 -25.98 -45.86
CA CYS A 2 7.24 -26.46 -45.65
C CYS A 2 6.57 -26.01 -44.34
N LEU A 3 7.21 -26.07 -43.16
CA LEU A 3 6.51 -25.79 -41.89
C LEU A 3 6.42 -24.29 -41.53
N GLN A 4 7.40 -23.46 -41.92
CA GLN A 4 7.34 -22.00 -41.69
C GLN A 4 6.26 -21.30 -42.53
N ARG A 5 5.79 -21.92 -43.63
CA ARG A 5 4.57 -21.49 -44.35
C ARG A 5 3.28 -21.99 -43.69
N HIS A 6 3.32 -22.94 -42.74
CA HIS A 6 2.15 -23.73 -42.34
C HIS A 6 1.65 -23.51 -40.90
N CYS A 7 2.42 -22.88 -40.01
CA CYS A 7 2.01 -22.67 -38.61
C CYS A 7 0.94 -21.56 -38.37
N TRP A 8 0.35 -21.00 -39.43
CA TRP A 8 -0.31 -19.69 -39.36
C TRP A 8 -1.83 -19.68 -39.23
N ARG A 9 -2.51 -20.84 -39.11
CA ARG A 9 -3.98 -20.89 -39.12
C ARG A 9 -4.70 -20.67 -37.79
N ASN A 10 -4.01 -20.67 -36.65
CA ASN A 10 -4.62 -20.45 -35.33
C ASN A 10 -3.87 -19.41 -34.44
N CYS A 11 -3.11 -18.51 -35.06
CA CYS A 11 -2.54 -17.35 -34.35
C CYS A 11 -3.59 -16.24 -34.21
N SER A 12 -4.57 -16.46 -33.33
CA SER A 12 -5.62 -15.47 -33.03
C SER A 12 -5.15 -14.31 -32.14
N SER A 13 -3.87 -14.29 -31.73
CA SER A 13 -3.33 -13.25 -30.87
C SER A 13 -1.98 -12.69 -31.36
N HIS A 14 -1.82 -11.38 -31.16
CA HIS A 14 -0.63 -10.56 -31.47
C HIS A 14 0.70 -11.19 -31.00
N ASN A 15 0.68 -11.95 -29.90
CA ASN A 15 1.88 -12.58 -29.31
C ASN A 15 2.36 -13.83 -30.04
N ARG A 16 1.51 -14.56 -30.80
CA ARG A 16 1.96 -15.80 -31.47
C ARG A 16 2.59 -15.55 -32.83
N ALA A 17 2.29 -14.40 -33.44
CA ALA A 17 2.99 -13.96 -34.64
C ALA A 17 4.47 -13.63 -34.35
N SER A 18 4.81 -13.09 -33.17
CA SER A 18 6.21 -12.75 -32.80
C SER A 18 7.13 -13.97 -32.79
N ALA A 19 6.64 -15.12 -32.32
CA ALA A 19 7.34 -16.41 -32.31
C ALA A 19 7.76 -16.85 -33.73
N THR A 20 7.08 -16.38 -34.77
CA THR A 20 7.40 -16.76 -36.15
C THR A 20 8.49 -15.88 -36.80
N TYR A 21 8.79 -14.73 -36.20
CA TYR A 21 9.91 -13.85 -36.59
C TYR A 21 11.09 -13.97 -35.61
N ALA A 22 11.03 -14.96 -34.72
CA ALA A 22 12.09 -15.37 -33.83
C ALA A 22 12.67 -16.71 -34.32
N THR A 23 13.90 -17.00 -33.95
CA THR A 23 14.45 -18.34 -34.13
C THR A 23 13.69 -19.26 -33.16
N ASN A 24 13.12 -20.37 -33.64
CA ASN A 24 12.54 -21.38 -32.73
C ASN A 24 13.61 -22.11 -31.91
N ARG A 25 14.89 -21.71 -32.04
CA ARG A 25 16.03 -22.23 -31.29
C ARG A 25 15.79 -22.22 -29.79
N ALA A 26 15.33 -21.10 -29.22
CA ALA A 26 15.09 -21.02 -27.78
C ALA A 26 14.07 -22.06 -27.29
N TRP A 27 13.03 -22.34 -28.09
CA TRP A 27 12.02 -23.34 -27.80
C TRP A 27 12.56 -24.76 -27.99
N ALA A 28 13.33 -25.00 -29.06
CA ALA A 28 13.99 -26.28 -29.31
C ALA A 28 14.95 -26.64 -28.16
N ASP A 29 15.81 -25.70 -27.76
CA ASP A 29 16.79 -25.85 -26.69
C ASP A 29 16.08 -26.09 -25.34
N ALA A 30 15.07 -25.28 -25.01
CA ALA A 30 14.29 -25.44 -23.78
C ALA A 30 13.52 -26.77 -23.72
N SER A 31 13.10 -27.31 -24.88
CA SER A 31 12.43 -28.61 -24.97
C SER A 31 13.39 -29.81 -24.92
N GLY A 32 14.71 -29.57 -24.91
CA GLY A 32 15.72 -30.63 -25.00
C GLY A 32 15.69 -31.38 -26.32
N ALA A 33 15.35 -30.70 -27.42
CA ALA A 33 15.39 -31.29 -28.75
C ALA A 33 16.81 -31.75 -29.10
N LEU A 34 16.92 -32.87 -29.81
CA LEU A 34 18.20 -33.47 -30.17
C LEU A 34 18.77 -32.83 -31.44
N THR A 35 17.89 -32.34 -32.32
CA THR A 35 18.28 -31.69 -33.58
C THR A 35 18.39 -30.18 -33.38
N PRO A 36 19.53 -29.53 -33.71
CA PRO A 36 19.64 -28.08 -33.65
C PRO A 36 18.68 -27.39 -34.62
N TRP A 37 18.00 -26.33 -34.15
CA TRP A 37 17.16 -25.50 -35.02
C TRP A 37 17.96 -24.34 -35.62
N SER A 38 18.24 -24.41 -36.93
CA SER A 38 18.99 -23.39 -37.69
C SER A 38 18.12 -22.46 -38.52
N MET A 39 16.84 -22.81 -38.74
CA MET A 39 15.97 -22.07 -39.66
C MET A 39 15.44 -20.76 -39.06
N ALA A 40 15.58 -19.67 -39.82
CA ALA A 40 15.02 -18.38 -39.46
C ALA A 40 14.65 -17.60 -40.73
N VAL A 41 13.38 -17.22 -40.85
CA VAL A 41 12.91 -16.44 -42.00
C VAL A 41 11.91 -15.38 -41.56
N LYS A 42 11.86 -14.32 -42.35
CA LYS A 42 10.75 -13.38 -42.35
C LYS A 42 9.85 -13.69 -43.56
N PRO A 43 8.57 -14.03 -43.38
CA PRO A 43 7.64 -14.22 -44.49
C PRO A 43 7.52 -12.96 -45.36
N GLU A 44 7.43 -13.14 -46.68
CA GLU A 44 7.13 -12.05 -47.62
C GLU A 44 5.62 -11.86 -47.83
N LEU A 45 4.88 -12.97 -47.78
CA LEU A 45 3.45 -13.02 -48.02
C LEU A 45 2.76 -13.86 -46.95
N MET A 46 1.82 -13.24 -46.26
CA MET A 46 0.89 -13.87 -45.34
C MET A 46 -0.42 -14.17 -46.05
N VAL A 47 -0.68 -15.46 -46.28
CA VAL A 47 -1.95 -15.92 -46.86
C VAL A 47 -2.88 -16.38 -45.75
N THR A 48 -4.00 -15.69 -45.57
CA THR A 48 -4.95 -15.96 -44.49
C THR A 48 -6.36 -16.27 -45.01
N ASP A 49 -7.20 -16.83 -44.15
CA ASP A 49 -8.62 -16.93 -44.43
C ASP A 49 -9.36 -15.62 -44.07
N ASN A 50 -10.67 -15.60 -44.25
CA ASN A 50 -11.50 -14.45 -43.92
C ASN A 50 -11.93 -14.40 -42.44
N GLY A 51 -11.19 -15.07 -41.56
CA GLY A 51 -11.39 -15.06 -40.12
C GLY A 51 -11.31 -13.63 -39.54
N PRO A 52 -12.14 -13.29 -38.52
CA PRO A 52 -12.17 -11.94 -37.94
C PRO A 52 -10.81 -11.46 -37.41
N ALA A 53 -10.00 -12.35 -36.83
CA ALA A 53 -8.67 -12.01 -36.32
C ALA A 53 -7.73 -11.47 -37.42
N PHE A 54 -7.78 -12.04 -38.62
CA PHE A 54 -6.96 -11.65 -39.76
C PHE A 54 -7.53 -10.43 -40.53
N LYS A 55 -8.75 -10.00 -40.18
CA LYS A 55 -9.34 -8.74 -40.64
C LYS A 55 -9.05 -7.57 -39.71
N SER A 56 -8.52 -7.85 -38.52
CA SER A 56 -8.28 -6.81 -37.51
C SER A 56 -7.24 -5.80 -37.98
N GLU A 57 -7.42 -4.55 -37.55
CA GLU A 57 -6.44 -3.49 -37.78
C GLU A 57 -5.09 -3.83 -37.10
N ALA A 58 -5.14 -4.51 -35.95
CA ALA A 58 -3.96 -4.99 -35.24
C ALA A 58 -3.10 -5.92 -36.11
N PHE A 59 -3.71 -6.95 -36.71
CA PHE A 59 -3.01 -7.88 -37.60
C PHE A 59 -2.49 -7.19 -38.87
N THR A 60 -3.32 -6.36 -39.50
CA THR A 60 -2.96 -5.69 -40.75
C THR A 60 -1.82 -4.68 -40.54
N ASN A 61 -1.90 -3.86 -39.49
CA ASN A 61 -0.83 -2.91 -39.15
C ASN A 61 0.46 -3.64 -38.77
N CYS A 62 0.40 -4.77 -38.06
CA CYS A 62 1.58 -5.56 -37.73
C CYS A 62 2.29 -6.07 -38.99
N CYS A 63 1.53 -6.59 -39.97
CA CYS A 63 2.10 -7.01 -41.25
C CYS A 63 2.71 -5.82 -42.01
N LEU A 64 2.06 -4.65 -41.98
CA LEU A 64 2.58 -3.42 -42.60
C LEU A 64 3.88 -2.93 -41.91
N ASP A 65 3.92 -2.90 -40.59
CA ASP A 65 5.10 -2.53 -39.79
C ASP A 65 6.28 -3.46 -40.12
N LEU A 66 6.01 -4.73 -40.37
CA LEU A 66 7.00 -5.71 -40.80
C LEU A 66 7.22 -5.73 -42.31
N ARG A 67 6.52 -4.93 -43.12
CA ARG A 67 6.61 -4.96 -44.60
C ARG A 67 6.32 -6.35 -45.19
N VAL A 68 5.31 -7.02 -44.66
CA VAL A 68 4.85 -8.33 -45.12
C VAL A 68 3.53 -8.13 -45.86
N ALA A 69 3.46 -8.59 -47.11
CA ALA A 69 2.25 -8.52 -47.90
C ALA A 69 1.18 -9.44 -47.29
N THR A 70 -0.09 -9.04 -47.35
CA THR A 70 -1.21 -9.86 -46.88
C THR A 70 -2.14 -10.21 -48.04
N LEU A 71 -2.47 -11.48 -48.19
CA LEU A 71 -3.42 -11.97 -49.19
C LEU A 71 -4.51 -12.78 -48.48
N ARG A 72 -5.75 -12.37 -48.65
CA ARG A 72 -6.91 -13.09 -48.11
C ARG A 72 -7.50 -13.98 -49.18
N THR A 73 -7.74 -15.25 -48.85
CA THR A 73 -8.43 -16.19 -49.74
C THR A 73 -9.90 -15.78 -49.93
N HIS A 74 -10.47 -16.09 -51.11
CA HIS A 74 -11.89 -15.83 -51.36
C HIS A 74 -12.77 -16.65 -50.41
N ALA A 75 -13.82 -16.04 -49.86
CA ALA A 75 -14.77 -16.74 -48.99
C ALA A 75 -15.53 -17.82 -49.79
N GLY A 76 -15.70 -19.01 -49.22
CA GLY A 76 -16.51 -20.08 -49.82
C GLY A 76 -15.82 -20.96 -50.88
N VAL A 77 -14.49 -20.83 -51.08
CA VAL A 77 -13.72 -21.70 -52.00
C VAL A 77 -12.73 -22.57 -51.21
N PRO A 78 -13.12 -23.80 -50.79
CA PRO A 78 -12.26 -24.70 -50.00
C PRO A 78 -10.96 -25.09 -50.73
N GLY A 79 -10.97 -25.13 -52.06
CA GLY A 79 -9.79 -25.50 -52.86
C GLY A 79 -8.57 -24.58 -52.67
N MET A 80 -8.76 -23.33 -52.25
CA MET A 80 -7.66 -22.39 -51.97
C MET A 80 -6.98 -22.65 -50.61
N ARG A 81 -7.40 -23.70 -49.87
CA ARG A 81 -7.03 -23.95 -48.47
C ARG A 81 -6.29 -25.26 -48.21
N GLY A 82 -6.11 -26.12 -49.21
CA GLY A 82 -5.63 -27.50 -49.04
C GLY A 82 -4.22 -27.66 -48.44
N THR A 83 -3.35 -26.66 -48.57
CA THR A 83 -1.97 -26.74 -48.05
C THR A 83 -1.92 -26.72 -46.50
N GLY A 84 -2.76 -25.91 -45.84
CA GLY A 84 -2.80 -25.86 -44.38
C GLY A 84 -3.51 -27.06 -43.76
N GLU A 85 -4.49 -27.64 -44.46
CA GLU A 85 -5.19 -28.85 -43.99
C GLU A 85 -4.29 -30.08 -43.97
N ARG A 86 -3.30 -30.15 -44.86
CA ARG A 86 -2.36 -31.27 -44.94
C ARG A 86 -1.49 -31.41 -43.69
N ILE A 87 -0.93 -30.32 -43.16
CA ILE A 87 -0.07 -30.39 -41.97
C ILE A 87 -0.85 -30.80 -40.72
N PHE A 88 -2.09 -30.31 -40.56
CA PHE A 88 -2.95 -30.72 -39.44
C PHE A 88 -3.38 -32.17 -39.59
N GLY A 89 -3.59 -32.64 -40.83
CA GLY A 89 -3.73 -34.06 -41.14
C GLY A 89 -2.54 -34.87 -40.65
N THR A 90 -1.32 -34.50 -41.06
CA THR A 90 -0.08 -35.20 -40.64
C THR A 90 0.07 -35.22 -39.12
N LEU A 91 -0.17 -34.09 -38.44
CA LEU A 91 -0.11 -34.00 -36.98
C LEU A 91 -1.18 -34.88 -36.32
N SER A 92 -2.40 -34.91 -36.86
CA SER A 92 -3.50 -35.74 -36.38
C SER A 92 -3.23 -37.25 -36.56
N THR A 93 -2.55 -37.63 -37.64
CA THR A 93 -2.24 -39.04 -37.94
C THR A 93 -0.95 -39.54 -37.33
N ASP A 94 0.03 -38.67 -37.07
CA ASP A 94 1.36 -39.09 -36.59
C ASP A 94 1.57 -38.77 -35.10
N LEU A 95 1.35 -37.53 -34.67
CA LEU A 95 1.62 -37.11 -33.30
C LEU A 95 0.46 -37.42 -32.34
N MET A 96 -0.76 -37.01 -32.69
CA MET A 96 -1.91 -37.13 -31.80
C MET A 96 -2.21 -38.56 -31.34
N PRO A 97 -2.01 -39.64 -32.14
CA PRO A 97 -2.21 -41.01 -31.66
C PRO A 97 -1.24 -41.45 -30.57
N ARG A 98 -0.12 -40.75 -30.40
CA ARG A 98 0.89 -41.04 -29.38
C ARG A 98 0.58 -40.35 -28.03
N LEU A 99 -0.46 -39.50 -27.98
CA LEU A 99 -0.87 -38.78 -26.78
C LEU A 99 -2.10 -39.42 -26.11
N VAL A 100 -2.07 -39.48 -24.78
CA VAL A 100 -3.20 -39.95 -23.97
C VAL A 100 -4.23 -38.83 -23.82
N GLY A 101 -5.51 -39.19 -23.80
CA GLY A 101 -6.63 -38.23 -23.65
C GLY A 101 -7.09 -37.55 -24.95
N ARG A 102 -6.58 -37.96 -26.12
CA ARG A 102 -6.96 -37.37 -27.41
C ARG A 102 -8.46 -37.48 -27.72
N THR A 103 -8.96 -36.55 -28.53
CA THR A 103 -10.23 -36.68 -29.24
C THR A 103 -10.00 -37.38 -30.58
N PHE A 104 -10.96 -38.18 -31.03
CA PHE A 104 -10.87 -38.92 -32.30
C PHE A 104 -11.59 -38.14 -33.41
N SER A 105 -11.24 -38.44 -34.66
CA SER A 105 -11.77 -37.74 -35.85
C SER A 105 -13.29 -37.87 -36.01
N ASN A 106 -13.88 -38.91 -35.43
CA ASN A 106 -15.34 -39.11 -35.38
C ASN A 106 -15.74 -39.95 -34.15
N SER A 107 -17.04 -39.96 -33.83
CA SER A 107 -17.60 -40.69 -32.69
C SER A 107 -17.49 -42.21 -32.81
N ILE A 108 -17.38 -42.75 -34.04
CA ILE A 108 -17.27 -44.19 -34.31
C ILE A 108 -15.85 -44.68 -33.95
N GLU A 109 -14.81 -43.98 -34.42
CA GLU A 109 -13.41 -44.25 -34.07
C GLU A 109 -13.13 -44.07 -32.57
N ARG A 110 -13.86 -43.17 -31.91
CA ARG A 110 -13.75 -42.98 -30.46
C ARG A 110 -14.24 -44.21 -29.68
N GLY A 111 -15.30 -44.87 -30.15
CA GLY A 111 -15.95 -45.95 -29.41
C GLY A 111 -16.29 -45.55 -27.96
N ASP A 112 -16.00 -46.44 -27.01
CA ASP A 112 -16.21 -46.23 -25.57
C ASP A 112 -15.05 -45.47 -24.88
N TYR A 113 -14.12 -44.91 -25.65
CA TYR A 113 -12.97 -44.19 -25.10
C TYR A 113 -13.41 -42.87 -24.47
N LYS A 114 -13.31 -42.79 -23.13
CA LYS A 114 -13.60 -41.57 -22.37
C LYS A 114 -12.40 -40.61 -22.40
N SER A 115 -12.39 -39.70 -23.39
CA SER A 115 -11.30 -38.73 -23.57
C SER A 115 -11.13 -37.78 -22.38
N GLU A 116 -12.22 -37.31 -21.78
CA GLU A 116 -12.20 -36.37 -20.64
C GLU A 116 -11.58 -37.02 -19.39
N ASP A 117 -12.01 -38.23 -19.02
CA ASP A 117 -11.48 -38.98 -17.87
C ASP A 117 -9.99 -39.35 -18.02
N ARG A 118 -9.45 -39.29 -19.24
CA ARG A 118 -8.07 -39.64 -19.59
C ARG A 118 -7.21 -38.43 -19.96
N ALA A 119 -7.74 -37.21 -19.88
CA ALA A 119 -6.98 -36.00 -20.14
C ALA A 119 -5.96 -35.79 -19.01
N CYS A 120 -4.70 -36.13 -19.28
CA CYS A 120 -3.59 -36.04 -18.31
C CYS A 120 -2.45 -35.11 -18.76
N LEU A 121 -2.62 -34.42 -19.89
CA LEU A 121 -1.66 -33.46 -20.43
C LEU A 121 -2.27 -32.07 -20.37
N ASP A 122 -1.50 -31.11 -19.89
CA ASP A 122 -1.88 -29.71 -19.97
C ASP A 122 -1.41 -29.06 -21.29
N ALA A 123 -1.66 -27.77 -21.46
CA ALA A 123 -1.27 -27.05 -22.67
C ALA A 123 0.25 -26.93 -22.84
N GLU A 124 1.02 -26.89 -21.74
CA GLU A 124 2.47 -26.82 -21.75
C GLU A 124 3.07 -28.17 -22.16
N ASP A 125 2.52 -29.27 -21.65
CA ASP A 125 2.89 -30.64 -22.05
C ASP A 125 2.69 -30.85 -23.56
N VAL A 126 1.53 -30.44 -24.08
CA VAL A 126 1.24 -30.54 -25.52
C VAL A 126 2.16 -29.66 -26.34
N ALA A 127 2.47 -28.45 -25.87
CA ALA A 127 3.41 -27.55 -26.55
C ALA A 127 4.83 -28.13 -26.57
N PHE A 128 5.31 -28.67 -25.45
CA PHE A 128 6.61 -29.33 -25.32
C PHE A 128 6.72 -30.50 -26.30
N VAL A 129 5.73 -31.41 -26.30
CA VAL A 129 5.73 -32.58 -27.17
C VAL A 129 5.61 -32.17 -28.64
N LEU A 130 4.83 -31.13 -28.95
CA LEU A 130 4.72 -30.59 -30.30
C LEU A 130 6.05 -30.03 -30.81
N VAL A 131 6.77 -29.25 -30.00
CA VAL A 131 8.09 -28.71 -30.38
C VAL A 131 9.05 -29.85 -30.66
N ARG A 132 9.14 -30.85 -29.76
CA ARG A 132 9.99 -32.02 -29.97
C ARG A 132 9.63 -32.80 -31.23
N TRP A 133 8.35 -33.01 -31.48
CA TRP A 133 7.89 -33.69 -32.69
C TRP A 133 8.24 -32.91 -33.96
N VAL A 134 8.02 -31.59 -33.96
CA VAL A 134 8.36 -30.73 -35.10
C VAL A 134 9.85 -30.78 -35.38
N VAL A 135 10.69 -30.61 -34.35
CA VAL A 135 12.14 -30.48 -34.51
C VAL A 135 12.80 -31.83 -34.80
N ASP A 136 12.55 -32.84 -33.96
CA ASP A 136 13.29 -34.10 -34.02
C ASP A 136 12.68 -35.10 -35.01
N ILE A 137 11.37 -35.07 -35.25
CA ILE A 137 10.68 -36.08 -36.06
C ILE A 137 10.31 -35.52 -37.42
N TYR A 138 9.46 -34.49 -37.48
CA TYR A 138 8.93 -33.99 -38.75
C TYR A 138 10.04 -33.45 -39.66
N HIS A 139 10.96 -32.63 -39.14
CA HIS A 139 12.02 -32.04 -39.97
C HIS A 139 13.09 -33.04 -40.40
N ASN A 140 13.16 -34.21 -39.76
CA ASN A 140 14.07 -35.31 -40.08
C ASN A 140 13.37 -36.49 -40.78
N SER A 141 12.07 -36.37 -41.11
CA SER A 141 11.33 -37.42 -41.81
C SER A 141 11.27 -37.14 -43.32
N PRO A 142 11.48 -38.15 -44.19
CA PRO A 142 11.35 -38.00 -45.64
C PRO A 142 10.00 -37.44 -46.05
N HIS A 143 9.99 -36.50 -46.98
CA HIS A 143 8.75 -35.87 -47.45
C HIS A 143 8.58 -36.06 -48.96
N GLU A 144 7.48 -36.69 -49.39
CA GLU A 144 7.20 -36.99 -50.81
C GLU A 144 7.23 -35.74 -51.69
N GLY A 145 6.66 -34.64 -51.20
CA GLY A 145 6.67 -33.34 -51.91
C GLY A 145 8.06 -32.68 -52.04
N LEU A 146 9.10 -33.24 -51.40
CA LEU A 146 10.50 -32.81 -51.51
C LEU A 146 11.36 -33.87 -52.23
N GLY A 147 10.72 -34.79 -52.98
CA GLY A 147 11.43 -35.86 -53.69
C GLY A 147 12.12 -36.86 -52.75
N GLY A 148 11.60 -37.05 -51.53
CA GLY A 148 12.15 -37.98 -50.55
C GLY A 148 13.20 -37.39 -49.60
N ARG A 149 13.63 -36.13 -49.81
CA ARG A 149 14.45 -35.40 -48.83
C ARG A 149 13.65 -35.05 -47.57
N THR A 150 14.35 -34.91 -46.45
CA THR A 150 13.78 -34.33 -45.23
C THR A 150 13.67 -32.81 -45.36
N PRO A 151 12.76 -32.15 -44.62
CA PRO A 151 12.68 -30.69 -44.58
C PRO A 151 13.97 -29.99 -44.14
N LEU A 152 14.75 -30.60 -43.23
CA LEU A 152 16.06 -30.10 -42.80
C LEU A 152 17.10 -30.21 -43.92
N GLU A 153 17.24 -31.39 -44.55
CA GLU A 153 18.17 -31.57 -45.67
C GLU A 153 17.89 -30.61 -46.82
N GLN A 154 16.62 -30.39 -47.15
CA GLN A 154 16.26 -29.43 -48.19
C GLN A 154 16.63 -28.01 -47.79
N TRP A 155 16.45 -27.64 -46.51
CA TRP A 155 16.84 -26.32 -46.02
C TRP A 155 18.35 -26.11 -46.09
N ASP A 156 19.14 -27.09 -45.64
CA ASP A 156 20.60 -26.99 -45.66
C ASP A 156 21.12 -26.92 -47.11
N ALA A 157 20.56 -27.73 -48.02
CA ALA A 157 20.87 -27.67 -49.44
C ALA A 157 20.53 -26.30 -50.06
N ASP A 158 19.37 -25.72 -49.74
CA ASP A 158 18.99 -24.38 -50.23
C ASP A 158 20.02 -23.31 -49.77
N ILE A 159 20.49 -23.40 -48.52
CA ILE A 159 21.49 -22.47 -47.98
C ILE A 159 22.87 -22.66 -48.62
N GLU A 160 23.29 -23.91 -48.85
CA GLU A 160 24.54 -24.25 -49.55
C GLU A 160 24.52 -23.77 -51.02
N ASP A 161 23.39 -23.90 -51.70
CA ASP A 161 23.16 -23.45 -53.08
C ASP A 161 23.03 -21.91 -53.19
N GLY A 162 23.13 -21.18 -52.08
CA GLY A 162 23.07 -19.72 -52.04
C GLY A 162 21.66 -19.13 -52.13
N ASN A 163 20.62 -19.95 -51.94
CA ASN A 163 19.22 -19.54 -51.89
C ASN A 163 18.89 -18.96 -50.49
N TYR A 164 19.57 -17.87 -50.14
CA TYR A 164 19.38 -17.21 -48.85
C TYR A 164 18.03 -16.50 -48.76
N PRO A 165 17.45 -16.36 -47.55
CA PRO A 165 16.27 -15.53 -47.35
C PRO A 165 16.48 -14.10 -47.86
N LEU A 166 15.56 -13.62 -48.69
CA LEU A 166 15.63 -12.30 -49.34
C LEU A 166 15.53 -11.12 -48.36
N SER A 167 15.08 -11.35 -47.13
CA SER A 167 14.97 -10.35 -46.08
C SER A 167 15.56 -10.84 -44.77
N GLY A 168 16.37 -9.98 -44.13
CA GLY A 168 16.84 -10.20 -42.77
C GLY A 168 15.69 -10.26 -41.76
N LEU A 169 15.96 -10.92 -40.62
CA LEU A 169 15.04 -10.92 -39.49
C LEU A 169 14.82 -9.49 -38.97
N PRO A 170 13.62 -9.16 -38.49
CA PRO A 170 13.38 -7.84 -37.89
C PRO A 170 14.23 -7.67 -36.62
N ASP A 171 14.83 -6.50 -36.47
CA ASP A 171 15.54 -6.12 -35.25
C ASP A 171 14.58 -5.90 -34.07
N VAL A 172 15.13 -5.70 -32.87
CA VAL A 172 14.35 -5.53 -31.63
C VAL A 172 13.42 -4.32 -31.71
N ALA A 173 13.85 -3.22 -32.34
CA ALA A 173 13.04 -2.02 -32.46
C ALA A 173 11.84 -2.26 -33.41
N SER A 174 12.07 -2.90 -34.54
CA SER A 174 11.07 -3.29 -35.53
C SER A 174 10.06 -4.28 -34.96
N LYS A 175 10.54 -5.24 -34.15
CA LYS A 175 9.68 -6.16 -33.39
C LYS A 175 8.82 -5.42 -32.38
N ARG A 176 9.38 -4.51 -31.58
CA ARG A 176 8.62 -3.69 -30.64
C ARG A 176 7.61 -2.78 -31.33
N LEU A 177 7.94 -2.25 -32.51
CA LEU A 177 6.95 -1.53 -33.30
C LEU A 177 5.83 -2.50 -33.71
N ALA A 178 6.13 -3.58 -34.42
CA ALA A 178 5.10 -4.48 -34.95
C ALA A 178 4.22 -5.16 -33.87
N PHE A 179 4.83 -5.60 -32.77
CA PHE A 179 4.19 -6.44 -31.75
C PHE A 179 3.91 -5.75 -30.41
N GLY A 180 4.54 -4.59 -30.16
CA GLY A 180 4.39 -3.87 -28.91
C GLY A 180 2.97 -3.39 -28.66
N LYS A 181 2.61 -3.33 -27.37
CA LYS A 181 1.34 -2.78 -26.92
C LYS A 181 1.31 -1.28 -27.15
N ARG A 182 0.20 -0.79 -27.71
CA ARG A 182 0.00 0.61 -28.07
C ARG A 182 -0.66 1.36 -26.92
N LEU A 183 -0.11 2.50 -26.56
CA LEU A 183 -0.66 3.42 -25.56
C LEU A 183 -0.54 4.86 -26.07
N LYS A 184 -1.43 5.72 -25.59
CA LYS A 184 -1.27 7.17 -25.69
C LYS A 184 -0.88 7.69 -24.31
N CYS A 185 0.25 8.37 -24.22
CA CYS A 185 0.82 8.83 -22.95
C CYS A 185 0.98 10.34 -22.97
N LYS A 186 0.71 10.99 -21.84
CA LYS A 186 1.06 12.39 -21.61
C LYS A 186 2.56 12.47 -21.29
N VAL A 187 3.26 13.38 -21.93
CA VAL A 187 4.66 13.70 -21.59
C VAL A 187 4.67 14.66 -20.38
N SER A 188 5.45 14.36 -19.36
CA SER A 188 5.69 15.24 -18.20
C SER A 188 7.17 15.65 -18.12
N GLN A 189 7.51 16.48 -17.13
CA GLN A 189 8.88 16.87 -16.84
C GLN A 189 9.78 15.65 -16.54
N GLU A 190 9.21 14.62 -15.93
CA GLU A 190 9.85 13.34 -15.61
C GLU A 190 9.90 12.37 -16.81
N GLY A 191 9.35 12.75 -17.97
CA GLY A 191 9.30 11.94 -19.18
C GLY A 191 7.96 11.23 -19.35
N ILE A 192 7.98 9.93 -19.64
CA ILE A 192 6.78 9.11 -19.84
C ILE A 192 6.76 7.98 -18.82
N VAL A 193 5.60 7.73 -18.22
CA VAL A 193 5.40 6.60 -17.30
C VAL A 193 4.49 5.56 -17.94
N VAL A 194 5.02 4.35 -18.15
CA VAL A 194 4.25 3.18 -18.60
C VAL A 194 4.32 2.10 -17.53
N MET A 195 3.16 1.66 -17.04
CA MET A 195 3.07 0.60 -16.03
C MET A 195 3.91 0.85 -14.76
N GLY A 196 4.08 2.11 -14.38
CA GLY A 196 4.88 2.52 -13.21
C GLY A 196 6.39 2.50 -13.44
N VAL A 197 6.85 2.33 -14.69
CA VAL A 197 8.24 2.48 -15.11
C VAL A 197 8.39 3.83 -15.82
N GLN A 198 9.42 4.58 -15.46
CA GLN A 198 9.72 5.89 -16.01
C GLN A 198 10.71 5.77 -17.17
N TYR A 199 10.45 6.50 -18.25
CA TYR A 199 11.23 6.53 -19.49
C TYR A 199 11.59 7.97 -19.84
N GLN A 200 12.86 8.21 -20.17
CA GLN A 200 13.34 9.55 -20.50
C GLN A 200 14.48 9.52 -21.53
N SER A 201 14.54 10.53 -22.38
CA SER A 201 15.68 10.81 -23.26
C SER A 201 15.88 12.32 -23.44
N PRO A 202 17.07 12.78 -23.86
CA PRO A 202 17.29 14.20 -24.16
C PRO A 202 16.29 14.75 -25.19
N GLU A 203 15.98 13.99 -26.22
CA GLU A 203 15.04 14.36 -27.29
C GLU A 203 13.61 14.49 -26.76
N LEU A 204 13.19 13.58 -25.87
CA LEU A 204 11.88 13.63 -25.22
C LEU A 204 11.78 14.84 -24.27
N GLY A 205 12.86 15.15 -23.55
CA GLY A 205 12.96 16.35 -22.71
C GLY A 205 12.87 17.64 -23.51
N MET A 206 13.58 17.73 -24.65
CA MET A 206 13.48 18.88 -25.57
C MET A 206 12.07 19.00 -26.15
N TYR A 207 11.43 17.89 -26.51
CA TYR A 207 10.06 17.88 -27.01
C TYR A 207 9.05 18.40 -25.98
N PHE A 208 9.28 18.15 -24.68
CA PHE A 208 8.45 18.64 -23.58
C PHE A 208 8.54 20.16 -23.36
N MET A 209 9.68 20.81 -23.64
CA MET A 209 9.89 22.25 -23.41
C MET A 209 8.99 23.17 -24.28
N GLY A 210 8.18 22.62 -25.19
CA GLY A 210 7.12 23.37 -25.88
C GLY A 210 5.94 23.68 -24.96
N MET A 211 5.28 24.83 -25.15
CA MET A 211 4.31 25.41 -24.19
C MET A 211 2.96 24.67 -24.06
N ASP A 212 2.76 23.52 -24.72
CA ASP A 212 1.51 22.76 -24.73
C ASP A 212 1.62 21.37 -24.08
N THR A 213 0.53 20.88 -23.48
CA THR A 213 0.45 19.49 -23.04
C THR A 213 0.45 18.54 -24.24
N LYS A 214 1.51 17.75 -24.40
CA LYS A 214 1.67 16.82 -25.54
C LYS A 214 1.30 15.39 -25.17
N ILE A 215 0.38 14.80 -25.93
CA ILE A 215 0.06 13.37 -25.88
C ILE A 215 0.75 12.69 -27.06
N VAL A 216 1.54 11.66 -26.79
CA VAL A 216 2.34 10.94 -27.79
C VAL A 216 1.91 9.48 -27.88
N GLU A 217 2.11 8.87 -29.04
CA GLU A 217 1.92 7.43 -29.22
C GLU A 217 3.14 6.66 -28.74
N VAL A 218 2.90 5.61 -27.96
CA VAL A 218 3.94 4.79 -27.35
C VAL A 218 3.69 3.32 -27.71
N ARG A 219 4.76 2.62 -28.09
CA ARG A 219 4.79 1.16 -28.24
C ARG A 219 5.78 0.58 -27.25
N TRP A 220 5.31 -0.33 -26.40
CA TRP A 220 6.13 -1.00 -25.38
C TRP A 220 6.01 -2.51 -25.49
N ASP A 221 7.07 -3.23 -25.13
CA ASP A 221 7.13 -4.69 -25.22
C ASP A 221 6.91 -5.31 -23.83
N PRO A 222 5.87 -6.14 -23.62
CA PRO A 222 5.70 -6.88 -22.38
C PRO A 222 6.85 -7.82 -22.04
N GLU A 223 7.67 -8.23 -23.01
CA GLU A 223 8.82 -9.10 -22.77
C GLU A 223 10.06 -8.33 -22.29
N ASN A 224 10.11 -7.01 -22.49
CA ASN A 224 11.24 -6.19 -22.07
C ASN A 224 10.81 -4.74 -21.74
N LEU A 225 10.74 -4.45 -20.44
CA LEU A 225 10.37 -3.14 -19.93
C LEU A 225 11.49 -2.09 -19.97
N GLY A 226 12.70 -2.44 -20.39
CA GLY A 226 13.85 -1.52 -20.36
C GLY A 226 13.79 -0.40 -21.38
N VAL A 227 12.86 -0.46 -22.33
CA VAL A 227 12.82 0.49 -23.44
C VAL A 227 11.42 0.56 -24.09
N ILE A 228 11.04 1.75 -24.53
CA ILE A 228 9.82 2.00 -25.31
C ILE A 228 10.15 2.66 -26.65
N SER A 229 9.23 2.59 -27.61
CA SER A 229 9.26 3.42 -28.81
C SER A 229 8.21 4.52 -28.71
N VAL A 230 8.60 5.77 -28.91
CA VAL A 230 7.73 6.95 -28.81
C VAL A 230 7.67 7.64 -30.17
N TYR A 231 6.47 7.96 -30.64
CA TYR A 231 6.28 8.67 -31.90
C TYR A 231 6.37 10.17 -31.68
N LEU A 232 7.46 10.78 -32.16
CA LEU A 232 7.76 12.20 -32.03
C LEU A 232 7.96 12.78 -33.43
N GLU A 233 7.18 13.83 -33.76
CA GLU A 233 7.36 14.64 -34.98
C GLU A 233 7.47 13.83 -36.29
N GLY A 234 6.67 12.77 -36.40
CA GLY A 234 6.62 11.93 -37.59
C GLY A 234 7.54 10.70 -37.55
N ILE A 235 8.37 10.55 -36.52
CA ILE A 235 9.41 9.52 -36.44
C ILE A 235 9.27 8.72 -35.13
N TRP A 236 9.49 7.40 -35.19
CA TRP A 236 9.60 6.56 -34.00
C TRP A 236 11.01 6.67 -33.40
N GLN A 237 11.08 7.15 -32.16
CA GLN A 237 12.31 7.23 -31.37
C GLN A 237 12.32 6.17 -30.28
N VAL A 238 13.51 5.69 -29.94
CA VAL A 238 13.71 4.68 -28.89
C VAL A 238 14.07 5.38 -27.60
N VAL A 239 13.26 5.20 -26.55
CA VAL A 239 13.45 5.87 -25.26
C VAL A 239 13.69 4.80 -24.18
N PRO A 240 14.87 4.80 -23.52
CA PRO A 240 15.19 3.82 -22.48
C PRO A 240 14.43 4.14 -21.18
N SER A 241 14.29 3.13 -20.33
CA SER A 241 13.88 3.34 -18.94
C SER A 241 14.97 4.11 -18.21
N VAL A 242 14.58 4.97 -17.26
CA VAL A 242 15.53 5.74 -16.43
C VAL A 242 16.44 4.83 -15.60
N TYR A 243 15.99 3.62 -15.27
CA TYR A 243 16.74 2.68 -14.45
C TYR A 243 17.05 1.39 -15.22
N ASP A 244 18.31 0.98 -15.23
CA ASP A 244 18.79 -0.20 -15.98
C ASP A 244 18.19 -1.53 -15.50
N ARG A 245 17.69 -1.58 -14.25
CA ARG A 245 17.03 -2.77 -13.69
C ARG A 245 15.85 -3.30 -14.50
N PHE A 246 15.28 -2.50 -15.40
CA PHE A 246 14.16 -2.89 -16.24
C PHE A 246 14.59 -3.53 -17.57
N VAL A 247 15.88 -3.45 -17.93
CA VAL A 247 16.43 -4.08 -19.13
C VAL A 247 16.27 -5.60 -19.04
N GLY A 248 15.53 -6.18 -19.98
CA GLY A 248 15.22 -7.61 -20.00
C GLY A 248 14.17 -8.05 -18.98
N MET A 249 13.54 -7.11 -18.26
CA MET A 249 12.49 -7.43 -17.30
C MET A 249 11.17 -7.70 -18.02
N HIS A 250 10.61 -8.89 -17.81
CA HIS A 250 9.29 -9.26 -18.31
C HIS A 250 8.18 -8.62 -17.46
N PHE A 251 7.13 -8.14 -18.11
CA PHE A 251 6.02 -7.43 -17.47
C PHE A 251 5.32 -8.27 -16.40
N HIS A 252 5.18 -9.58 -16.62
CA HIS A 252 4.61 -10.49 -15.63
C HIS A 252 5.38 -10.47 -14.30
N ASP A 253 6.71 -10.51 -14.34
CA ASP A 253 7.53 -10.45 -13.14
C ASP A 253 7.45 -9.07 -12.49
N TRP A 254 7.42 -8.01 -13.31
CA TRP A 254 7.17 -6.67 -12.80
C TRP A 254 5.82 -6.51 -12.11
N THR A 255 4.76 -7.16 -12.61
CA THR A 255 3.45 -7.14 -11.94
C THR A 255 3.46 -7.85 -10.59
N LYS A 256 4.21 -8.95 -10.45
CA LYS A 256 4.42 -9.63 -9.15
C LYS A 256 5.15 -8.71 -8.18
N VAL A 257 6.23 -8.06 -8.62
CA VAL A 257 6.98 -7.09 -7.82
C VAL A 257 6.10 -5.91 -7.41
N ARG A 258 5.34 -5.31 -8.33
CA ARG A 258 4.39 -4.23 -8.02
C ARG A 258 3.30 -4.67 -7.05
N ARG A 259 2.79 -5.90 -7.15
CA ARG A 259 1.81 -6.45 -6.22
C ARG A 259 2.42 -6.63 -4.83
N ALA A 260 3.65 -7.14 -4.73
CA ALA A 260 4.37 -7.26 -3.47
C ALA A 260 4.67 -5.89 -2.84
N LEU A 261 5.10 -4.91 -3.64
CA LEU A 261 5.31 -3.53 -3.19
C LEU A 261 4.01 -2.87 -2.74
N ARG A 262 2.89 -3.09 -3.43
CA ARG A 262 1.56 -2.60 -3.01
C ARG A 262 1.06 -3.29 -1.74
N ALA A 263 1.29 -4.58 -1.57
CA ALA A 263 0.95 -5.30 -0.35
C ALA A 263 1.77 -4.78 0.85
N LYS A 264 3.09 -4.57 0.68
CA LYS A 264 3.95 -3.90 1.66
C LYS A 264 3.57 -2.43 1.90
N SER A 265 3.03 -1.74 0.91
CA SER A 265 2.58 -0.34 1.04
C SER A 265 1.21 -0.22 1.72
N ALA A 266 0.31 -1.19 1.54
CA ALA A 266 -1.00 -1.24 2.18
C ALA A 266 -0.89 -1.62 3.67
N SER A 267 0.14 -2.39 4.07
CA SER A 267 0.46 -2.56 5.51
C SER A 267 1.06 -1.29 6.12
N ARG A 268 1.78 -0.47 5.33
CA ARG A 268 2.34 0.82 5.79
C ARG A 268 1.31 1.90 6.15
N THR A 269 0.06 1.82 5.69
CA THR A 269 -0.96 2.84 6.01
C THR A 269 -1.77 2.52 7.27
N ARG A 270 -1.62 1.32 7.83
CA ARG A 270 -2.32 0.89 9.05
C ARG A 270 -1.27 0.55 10.09
N THR A 271 -1.17 1.32 11.16
CA THR A 271 -0.28 1.01 12.29
C THR A 271 -0.71 -0.32 12.90
N GLN A 272 0.02 -1.40 12.59
CA GLN A 272 -0.19 -2.71 13.20
C GLN A 272 0.83 -2.91 14.30
N ARG A 273 0.37 -3.38 15.47
CA ARG A 273 1.24 -3.66 16.63
C ARG A 273 2.42 -4.56 16.24
N ALA A 274 2.20 -5.53 15.35
CA ALA A 274 3.20 -6.48 14.88
C ALA A 274 4.32 -5.86 14.04
N ASP A 275 4.06 -4.77 13.32
CA ASP A 275 5.03 -4.14 12.41
C ASP A 275 5.94 -3.15 13.15
N SER A 276 5.55 -2.71 14.35
CA SER A 276 6.29 -1.69 15.11
C SER A 276 7.69 -2.19 15.54
N ALA A 277 7.82 -3.45 15.96
CA ALA A 277 9.13 -3.98 16.36
C ALA A 277 10.11 -4.00 15.18
N THR A 278 9.66 -4.43 14.00
CA THR A 278 10.48 -4.42 12.78
C THR A 278 10.86 -3.00 12.39
N ALA A 279 9.93 -2.05 12.45
CA ALA A 279 10.25 -0.64 12.17
C ALA A 279 11.27 -0.06 13.17
N GLY A 280 11.19 -0.45 14.44
CA GLY A 280 12.18 -0.08 15.47
C GLY A 280 13.58 -0.64 15.17
N LEU A 281 13.67 -1.93 14.84
CA LEU A 281 14.94 -2.56 14.44
C LEU A 281 15.52 -1.94 13.17
N ASP A 282 14.67 -1.65 12.18
CA ASP A 282 15.10 -1.03 10.91
C ASP A 282 15.76 0.34 11.14
N VAL A 283 15.26 1.15 12.09
CA VAL A 283 15.86 2.47 12.39
C VAL A 283 17.11 2.35 13.26
N LEU A 284 17.18 1.35 14.15
CA LEU A 284 18.41 1.02 14.89
C LEU A 284 19.53 0.62 13.92
N ASP A 285 19.24 -0.26 12.96
CA ASP A 285 20.18 -0.71 11.93
C ASP A 285 20.69 0.43 11.04
N GLN A 286 19.89 1.50 10.90
CA GLN A 286 20.27 2.73 10.18
C GLN A 286 21.15 3.67 11.01
N GLY A 287 21.44 3.34 12.27
CA GLY A 287 22.29 4.12 13.17
C GLY A 287 21.57 5.26 13.89
N ALA A 288 20.28 5.08 14.21
CA ALA A 288 19.55 6.05 15.02
C ALA A 288 20.18 6.23 16.42
N GLU A 289 20.29 7.48 16.88
CA GLU A 289 20.82 7.86 18.21
C GLU A 289 19.70 8.08 19.25
N MET A 290 18.45 8.09 18.80
CA MET A 290 17.23 8.11 19.61
C MET A 290 16.07 7.65 18.71
N ILE A 291 15.08 6.98 19.30
CA ILE A 291 13.92 6.48 18.56
C ILE A 291 12.65 7.18 19.05
N VAL A 292 11.98 7.86 18.13
CA VAL A 292 10.59 8.30 18.35
C VAL A 292 9.66 7.19 17.88
N VAL A 293 8.91 6.61 18.81
CA VAL A 293 7.95 5.53 18.55
C VAL A 293 6.54 6.07 18.35
N SER A 294 5.63 5.23 17.85
CA SER A 294 4.24 5.65 17.62
C SER A 294 3.57 6.19 18.88
N CYS A 295 2.60 7.08 18.69
CA CYS A 295 1.93 7.80 19.77
C CYS A 295 1.47 6.92 20.92
N ASP A 296 0.67 5.89 20.63
CA ASP A 296 -0.01 5.13 21.68
C ASP A 296 0.84 3.94 22.17
N TYR A 297 0.72 3.63 23.47
CA TYR A 297 1.48 2.55 24.11
C TYR A 297 1.27 1.20 23.43
N ASP A 298 0.02 0.84 23.12
CA ASP A 298 -0.34 -0.45 22.55
C ASP A 298 0.33 -0.71 21.19
N PHE A 299 0.69 0.37 20.49
CA PHE A 299 1.32 0.31 19.17
C PHE A 299 2.82 0.57 19.21
N GLY A 300 3.30 1.44 20.10
CA GLY A 300 4.71 1.87 20.15
C GLY A 300 5.60 1.00 21.03
N ALA A 301 5.02 0.29 22.00
CA ALA A 301 5.76 -0.53 22.95
C ALA A 301 6.70 -1.55 22.29
N PRO A 302 6.33 -2.25 21.20
CA PRO A 302 7.26 -3.20 20.57
C PRO A 302 8.53 -2.53 20.01
N ALA A 303 8.44 -1.31 19.46
CA ALA A 303 9.62 -0.56 19.02
C ALA A 303 10.43 -0.03 20.20
N ALA A 304 9.75 0.45 21.24
CA ALA A 304 10.39 0.97 22.45
C ALA A 304 11.15 -0.13 23.21
N LEU A 305 10.58 -1.33 23.30
CA LEU A 305 11.23 -2.51 23.88
C LEU A 305 12.45 -2.96 23.07
N ALA A 306 12.40 -2.84 21.74
CA ALA A 306 13.57 -3.12 20.90
C ALA A 306 14.69 -2.09 21.16
N ALA A 307 14.36 -0.81 21.28
CA ALA A 307 15.31 0.24 21.64
C ALA A 307 15.92 0.01 23.03
N GLU A 308 15.09 -0.33 24.02
CA GLU A 308 15.53 -0.63 25.39
C GLU A 308 16.50 -1.83 25.43
N GLY A 309 16.26 -2.86 24.62
CA GLY A 309 17.15 -4.02 24.50
C GLY A 309 18.58 -3.67 24.04
N GLU A 310 18.73 -2.56 23.31
CA GLU A 310 20.02 -2.02 22.86
C GLU A 310 20.53 -0.87 23.76
N GLY A 311 19.85 -0.57 24.88
CA GLY A 311 20.19 0.54 25.77
C GLY A 311 19.96 1.93 25.15
N MET A 312 19.13 2.02 24.12
CA MET A 312 18.83 3.24 23.38
C MET A 312 17.63 3.99 24.00
N ILE A 313 17.67 5.32 23.99
CA ILE A 313 16.52 6.13 24.40
C ILE A 313 15.39 6.00 23.38
N SER A 314 14.19 5.77 23.90
CA SER A 314 12.95 5.88 23.12
C SER A 314 12.01 6.93 23.71
N PHE A 315 11.41 7.73 22.84
CA PHE A 315 10.32 8.64 23.18
C PHE A 315 9.05 8.20 22.47
N PHE A 316 7.98 7.99 23.22
CA PHE A 316 6.66 7.91 22.63
C PHE A 316 6.26 9.28 22.13
N LEU A 317 5.76 9.35 20.89
CA LEU A 317 5.32 10.61 20.30
C LEU A 317 4.27 11.31 21.18
N CYS A 318 3.33 10.56 21.75
CA CYS A 318 2.29 11.12 22.61
C CYS A 318 1.61 10.08 23.53
N ALA A 319 2.35 9.10 24.04
CA ALA A 319 1.72 8.08 24.89
C ALA A 319 1.35 8.68 26.24
N GLU A 320 0.16 8.36 26.69
CA GLU A 320 -0.40 8.89 27.94
C GLU A 320 -0.74 7.74 28.91
N ASP A 321 -0.38 6.50 28.58
CA ASP A 321 -0.38 5.37 29.52
C ASP A 321 0.99 5.26 30.22
N VAL A 322 0.99 5.03 31.53
CA VAL A 322 2.22 4.99 32.33
C VAL A 322 3.20 3.88 31.90
N LYS A 323 2.69 2.81 31.28
CA LYS A 323 3.51 1.68 30.79
C LYS A 323 4.39 2.08 29.61
N ALA A 324 4.14 3.21 28.96
CA ALA A 324 5.03 3.76 27.94
C ALA A 324 6.36 4.29 28.52
N GLY A 325 6.54 4.27 29.84
CA GLY A 325 7.79 4.62 30.51
C GLY A 325 8.45 3.42 31.18
N ILE A 326 9.04 3.67 32.34
CA ILE A 326 9.74 2.70 33.19
C ILE A 326 8.86 1.48 33.50
N GLN A 327 7.56 1.71 33.70
CA GLN A 327 6.61 0.73 34.21
C GLN A 327 6.31 -0.41 33.22
N GLY A 328 6.47 -0.19 31.92
CA GLY A 328 6.13 -1.19 30.91
C GLY A 328 7.18 -1.41 29.82
N VAL A 329 8.10 -0.47 29.62
CA VAL A 329 9.21 -0.61 28.66
C VAL A 329 10.53 -0.74 29.40
N GLY A 330 10.95 0.30 30.11
CA GLY A 330 12.25 0.33 30.77
C GLY A 330 12.76 1.74 31.07
N PRO A 331 13.93 1.84 31.73
CA PRO A 331 14.50 3.11 32.17
C PRO A 331 14.88 4.05 31.03
N ASN A 332 15.01 3.62 29.78
CA ASN A 332 15.34 4.51 28.66
C ASN A 332 14.11 4.95 27.86
N SER A 333 12.90 4.63 28.34
CA SER A 333 11.64 4.98 27.68
C SER A 333 10.94 6.17 28.34
N PHE A 334 10.52 7.14 27.51
CA PHE A 334 9.94 8.40 27.96
C PHE A 334 8.68 8.78 27.17
N SER A 335 7.81 9.58 27.78
CA SER A 335 6.80 10.37 27.07
C SER A 335 6.74 11.77 27.66
N SER A 336 6.70 12.78 26.80
CA SER A 336 6.53 14.18 27.21
C SER A 336 5.06 14.56 27.41
N SER A 337 4.12 13.64 27.19
CA SER A 337 2.68 13.90 27.31
C SER A 337 2.19 13.76 28.75
N VAL A 338 0.96 14.22 28.99
CA VAL A 338 0.31 14.20 30.30
C VAL A 338 -0.51 12.93 30.44
N LEU A 339 -0.29 12.19 31.52
CA LEU A 339 -0.90 10.88 31.73
C LEU A 339 -2.43 10.93 31.62
N ALA A 340 -3.00 9.90 30.99
CA ALA A 340 -4.43 9.73 30.79
C ALA A 340 -5.22 9.80 32.11
N PRO A 341 -4.78 9.14 33.21
CA PRO A 341 -5.40 9.34 34.52
C PRO A 341 -5.40 10.79 35.01
N VAL A 342 -4.38 11.59 34.70
CA VAL A 342 -4.34 13.02 35.07
C VAL A 342 -5.44 13.78 34.33
N GLN A 343 -5.68 13.46 33.05
CA GLN A 343 -6.76 14.06 32.26
C GLN A 343 -8.15 13.69 32.80
N GLY A 344 -8.37 12.42 33.13
CA GLY A 344 -9.61 11.97 33.77
C GLY A 344 -9.84 12.65 35.12
N ALA A 345 -8.81 12.70 35.97
CA ALA A 345 -8.88 13.39 37.26
C ALA A 345 -9.15 14.90 37.11
N THR A 346 -8.57 15.53 36.08
CA THR A 346 -8.80 16.93 35.73
C THR A 346 -10.27 17.16 35.39
N MET A 347 -10.86 16.31 34.53
CA MET A 347 -12.27 16.40 34.18
C MET A 347 -13.20 16.17 35.38
N ALA A 348 -12.87 15.21 36.25
CA ALA A 348 -13.64 14.93 37.45
C ALA A 348 -13.70 16.15 38.39
N GLU A 349 -12.54 16.71 38.74
CA GLU A 349 -12.45 17.80 39.71
C GLU A 349 -12.97 19.12 39.13
N TRP A 350 -12.69 19.40 37.84
CA TRP A 350 -13.22 20.55 37.14
C TRP A 350 -14.75 20.48 37.05
N ALA A 351 -15.33 19.35 36.61
CA ALA A 351 -16.78 19.24 36.46
C ALA A 351 -17.51 19.34 37.81
N TYR A 352 -16.97 18.73 38.87
CA TYR A 352 -17.49 18.87 40.22
C TYR A 352 -17.48 20.33 40.69
N THR A 353 -16.37 21.04 40.47
CA THR A 353 -16.17 22.39 41.02
C THR A 353 -16.84 23.48 40.18
N LYS A 354 -16.82 23.35 38.85
CA LYS A 354 -17.24 24.39 37.90
C LYS A 354 -18.58 24.14 37.24
N ARG A 355 -19.10 22.91 37.33
CA ARG A 355 -20.39 22.50 36.75
C ARG A 355 -21.31 21.85 37.78
N ASP A 356 -20.93 21.89 39.06
CA ASP A 356 -21.69 21.32 40.18
C ASP A 356 -22.07 19.84 39.99
N ALA A 357 -21.29 19.11 39.21
CA ALA A 357 -21.55 17.70 38.93
C ALA A 357 -21.42 16.87 40.21
N ARG A 358 -22.43 16.03 40.50
CA ARG A 358 -22.44 15.09 41.63
C ARG A 358 -22.74 13.66 41.19
N ARG A 359 -23.38 13.47 40.05
CA ARG A 359 -23.79 12.16 39.51
C ARG A 359 -23.11 11.93 38.17
N ALA A 360 -22.18 10.98 38.12
CA ALA A 360 -21.47 10.63 36.90
C ALA A 360 -21.85 9.25 36.39
N PHE A 361 -21.92 9.09 35.06
CA PHE A 361 -21.92 7.78 34.41
C PHE A 361 -20.62 7.60 33.63
N VAL A 362 -19.98 6.45 33.75
CA VAL A 362 -18.68 6.19 33.12
C VAL A 362 -18.86 5.18 31.99
N LEU A 363 -18.42 5.55 30.79
CA LEU A 363 -18.53 4.74 29.58
C LEU A 363 -17.14 4.53 28.97
N GLU A 364 -16.60 3.33 29.18
CA GLU A 364 -15.23 2.98 28.78
C GLU A 364 -15.20 2.25 27.43
N ASP A 365 -14.39 2.76 26.51
CA ASP A 365 -14.00 2.05 25.30
C ASP A 365 -12.78 1.17 25.55
N THR A 366 -12.96 -0.14 25.43
CA THR A 366 -11.93 -1.14 25.74
C THR A 366 -10.77 -1.25 24.75
N TYR A 367 -10.73 -0.41 23.71
CA TYR A 367 -9.81 -0.51 22.57
C TYR A 367 -8.31 -0.41 22.91
N ILE A 368 -7.92 0.53 23.78
CA ILE A 368 -6.51 0.83 24.11
C ILE A 368 -6.36 1.21 25.59
N GLU A 369 -5.14 1.09 26.12
CA GLU A 369 -4.84 1.38 27.53
C GLU A 369 -5.07 2.86 27.88
N TYR A 370 -4.84 3.77 26.93
CA TYR A 370 -5.18 5.20 27.09
C TYR A 370 -6.62 5.43 27.58
N ASN A 371 -7.60 4.78 26.95
CA ASN A 371 -9.02 4.94 27.29
C ASN A 371 -9.28 4.52 28.74
N LYS A 372 -8.74 3.37 29.14
CA LYS A 372 -8.86 2.84 30.51
C LYS A 372 -8.21 3.77 31.53
N GLY A 373 -7.05 4.32 31.18
CA GLY A 373 -6.34 5.29 32.01
C GLY A 373 -7.17 6.53 32.32
N ILE A 374 -7.86 7.09 31.31
CA ILE A 374 -8.75 8.24 31.51
C ILE A 374 -9.85 7.90 32.52
N CYS A 375 -10.54 6.78 32.33
CA CYS A 375 -11.61 6.35 33.23
C CYS A 375 -11.09 6.09 34.64
N THR A 376 -9.94 5.42 34.77
CA THR A 376 -9.28 5.15 36.05
C THR A 376 -9.00 6.44 36.83
N GLY A 377 -8.47 7.46 36.16
CA GLY A 377 -8.22 8.75 36.79
C GLY A 377 -9.48 9.52 37.18
N PHE A 378 -10.51 9.48 36.31
CA PHE A 378 -11.80 10.07 36.62
C PHE A 378 -12.43 9.41 37.84
N ASP A 379 -12.52 8.08 37.86
CA ASP A 379 -13.10 7.30 38.94
C ASP A 379 -12.39 7.57 40.27
N TRP A 380 -11.06 7.53 40.25
CA TRP A 380 -10.25 7.81 41.42
C TRP A 380 -10.51 9.20 41.98
N MET A 381 -10.51 10.25 41.14
CA MET A 381 -10.69 11.61 41.62
C MET A 381 -12.15 11.88 42.04
N PHE A 382 -13.12 11.51 41.20
CA PHE A 382 -14.53 11.85 41.41
C PHE A 382 -15.08 11.22 42.70
N LEU A 383 -14.71 9.98 43.00
CA LEU A 383 -15.16 9.28 44.22
C LEU A 383 -14.54 9.84 45.52
N GLN A 384 -13.52 10.68 45.43
CA GLN A 384 -12.93 11.36 46.59
C GLN A 384 -13.59 12.71 46.91
N LEU A 385 -14.47 13.20 46.03
CA LEU A 385 -15.15 14.48 46.19
C LEU A 385 -16.45 14.30 46.98
N GLU A 386 -16.72 15.22 47.91
CA GLU A 386 -17.83 15.09 48.85
C GLU A 386 -19.18 15.08 48.11
N GLY A 387 -19.98 14.03 48.35
CA GLY A 387 -21.30 13.88 47.74
C GLY A 387 -21.30 13.52 46.25
N ALA A 388 -20.12 13.32 45.64
CA ALA A 388 -19.99 12.82 44.29
C ALA A 388 -20.16 11.29 44.25
N GLN A 389 -20.86 10.79 43.23
CA GLN A 389 -21.16 9.38 43.04
C GLN A 389 -21.15 8.98 41.57
N ILE A 390 -20.60 7.80 41.29
CA ILE A 390 -20.73 7.15 39.99
C ILE A 390 -21.98 6.30 40.02
N VAL A 391 -23.01 6.72 39.28
CA VAL A 391 -24.35 6.11 39.29
C VAL A 391 -24.46 4.93 38.33
N GLY A 392 -23.43 4.70 37.51
CA GLY A 392 -23.31 3.53 36.65
C GLY A 392 -22.00 3.54 35.86
N THR A 393 -21.54 2.34 35.52
CA THR A 393 -20.38 2.13 34.65
C THR A 393 -20.74 1.13 33.57
N ASP A 394 -20.12 1.26 32.39
CA ASP A 394 -20.35 0.38 31.27
C ASP A 394 -19.18 0.39 30.29
N THR A 395 -19.16 -0.59 29.39
CA THR A 395 -18.10 -0.74 28.39
C THR A 395 -18.68 -0.86 26.99
N PHE A 396 -17.87 -0.47 26.00
CA PHE A 396 -18.12 -0.72 24.58
C PHE A 396 -16.80 -0.90 23.84
N LYS A 397 -16.85 -1.24 22.56
CA LYS A 397 -15.69 -1.29 21.67
C LYS A 397 -15.72 -0.12 20.69
N ASN A 398 -14.55 0.44 20.39
CA ASN A 398 -14.42 1.53 19.43
C ASN A 398 -15.10 1.25 18.07
N ASP A 399 -15.09 -0.01 17.62
CA ASP A 399 -15.66 -0.46 16.37
C ASP A 399 -17.12 -0.95 16.47
N ASP A 400 -17.75 -0.86 17.64
CA ASP A 400 -19.16 -1.18 17.80
C ASP A 400 -20.02 -0.26 16.92
N ALA A 401 -20.86 -0.87 16.09
CA ALA A 401 -21.78 -0.12 15.23
C ALA A 401 -22.82 0.68 16.04
N SER A 402 -23.10 0.27 17.28
CA SER A 402 -24.07 0.94 18.16
C SER A 402 -23.78 0.72 19.64
N ILE A 403 -24.12 1.72 20.45
CA ILE A 403 -24.10 1.69 21.92
C ILE A 403 -25.52 1.72 22.53
N ALA A 404 -26.52 1.21 21.80
CA ALA A 404 -27.93 1.29 22.22
C ALA A 404 -28.20 0.63 23.59
N SER A 405 -27.46 -0.43 23.95
CA SER A 405 -27.59 -1.08 25.25
C SER A 405 -27.11 -0.19 26.40
N GLN A 406 -26.00 0.51 26.21
CA GLN A 406 -25.42 1.45 27.15
C GLN A 406 -26.40 2.62 27.36
N ILE A 407 -26.93 3.18 26.27
CA ILE A 407 -27.95 4.24 26.31
C ILE A 407 -29.20 3.79 27.06
N THR A 408 -29.67 2.57 26.83
CA THR A 408 -30.84 2.02 27.55
C THR A 408 -30.57 1.96 29.06
N ARG A 409 -29.37 1.55 29.47
CA ARG A 409 -28.98 1.52 30.89
C ARG A 409 -28.89 2.92 31.48
N ILE A 410 -28.29 3.89 30.78
CA ILE A 410 -28.25 5.30 31.22
C ILE A 410 -29.67 5.84 31.43
N LYS A 411 -30.59 5.60 30.49
CA LYS A 411 -31.99 6.05 30.59
C LYS A 411 -32.82 5.33 31.65
N SER A 412 -32.35 4.19 32.13
CA SER A 412 -33.03 3.44 33.19
C SER A 412 -32.66 3.90 34.60
N LEU A 413 -31.68 4.80 34.72
CA LEU A 413 -31.36 5.48 35.97
C LEU A 413 -32.55 6.33 36.44
N GLU A 414 -32.67 6.48 37.76
CA GLU A 414 -33.73 7.29 38.37
C GLU A 414 -33.67 8.76 37.91
N GLU A 415 -32.46 9.28 37.75
CA GLU A 415 -32.17 10.62 37.25
C GLU A 415 -31.04 10.54 36.22
N GLU A 416 -31.16 11.35 35.16
CA GLU A 416 -30.09 11.53 34.18
C GLU A 416 -28.81 12.00 34.90
N PRO A 417 -27.63 11.41 34.61
CA PRO A 417 -26.39 11.83 35.25
C PRO A 417 -26.04 13.27 34.83
N ASP A 418 -25.40 14.03 35.73
CA ASP A 418 -24.93 15.39 35.43
C ASP A 418 -23.87 15.34 34.32
N VAL A 419 -23.00 14.33 34.41
CA VAL A 419 -21.88 14.12 33.49
C VAL A 419 -21.80 12.68 33.01
N ILE A 420 -21.39 12.50 31.75
CA ILE A 420 -20.97 11.21 31.22
C ILE A 420 -19.47 11.31 30.93
N MET A 421 -18.67 10.53 31.66
CA MET A 421 -17.26 10.36 31.33
C MET A 421 -17.15 9.31 30.21
N LEU A 422 -17.02 9.78 28.97
CA LEU A 422 -16.79 8.95 27.80
C LEU A 422 -15.29 8.79 27.61
N CYS A 423 -14.72 7.63 27.94
CA CYS A 423 -13.29 7.39 27.78
C CYS A 423 -13.06 6.67 26.46
N SER A 424 -12.86 7.41 25.37
CA SER A 424 -12.75 6.84 24.02
C SER A 424 -12.02 7.77 23.06
N VAL A 425 -11.54 7.19 21.96
CA VAL A 425 -10.88 7.88 20.85
C VAL A 425 -11.72 7.85 19.57
N MET A 426 -11.33 8.64 18.58
CA MET A 426 -11.95 8.58 17.25
C MET A 426 -11.66 7.26 16.53
N PRO A 427 -12.59 6.73 15.71
CA PRO A 427 -13.93 7.28 15.41
C PRO A 427 -15.02 6.89 16.40
N GLY A 428 -14.79 5.91 17.28
CA GLY A 428 -15.78 5.38 18.23
C GLY A 428 -16.41 6.45 19.12
N ALA A 429 -15.61 7.39 19.64
CA ALA A 429 -16.10 8.50 20.45
C ALA A 429 -17.15 9.35 19.73
N ALA A 430 -16.89 9.75 18.47
CA ALA A 430 -17.87 10.51 17.69
C ALA A 430 -19.17 9.72 17.45
N ALA A 431 -19.05 8.41 17.18
CA ALA A 431 -20.23 7.57 17.01
C ALA A 431 -21.05 7.43 18.30
N ALA A 432 -20.40 7.36 19.46
CA ALA A 432 -21.03 7.32 20.77
C ALA A 432 -21.75 8.65 21.10
N VAL A 433 -21.06 9.79 20.96
CA VAL A 433 -21.63 11.13 21.20
C VAL A 433 -22.89 11.35 20.37
N ARG A 434 -22.83 11.03 19.06
CA ARG A 434 -23.99 11.16 18.17
C ARG A 434 -25.18 10.33 18.65
N GLN A 435 -24.96 9.09 19.06
CA GLN A 435 -26.04 8.19 19.52
C GLN A 435 -26.61 8.64 20.88
N ILE A 436 -25.76 9.08 21.81
CA ILE A 436 -26.18 9.64 23.10
C ILE A 436 -27.09 10.84 22.88
N ARG A 437 -26.63 11.82 22.08
CA ARG A 437 -27.41 13.04 21.78
C ARG A 437 -28.69 12.73 21.00
N ALA A 438 -28.64 11.86 19.99
CA ALA A 438 -29.83 11.45 19.23
C ALA A 438 -30.88 10.73 20.10
N SER A 439 -30.47 10.15 21.22
CA SER A 439 -31.38 9.55 22.18
C SER A 439 -32.04 10.58 23.13
N GLY A 440 -31.61 11.83 23.12
CA GLY A 440 -32.15 12.90 23.97
C GLY A 440 -31.50 13.01 25.35
N ILE A 441 -30.34 12.39 25.57
CA ILE A 441 -29.53 12.57 26.78
C ILE A 441 -28.74 13.88 26.65
N ASN A 442 -28.89 14.77 27.63
CA ASN A 442 -28.35 16.13 27.66
C ASN A 442 -27.19 16.31 28.64
N SER A 443 -26.86 15.29 29.44
CA SER A 443 -25.66 15.25 30.31
C SER A 443 -24.44 15.86 29.63
N LEU A 444 -23.63 16.59 30.39
CA LEU A 444 -22.35 17.08 29.93
C LEU A 444 -21.45 15.89 29.61
N ILE A 445 -20.92 15.80 28.39
CA ILE A 445 -20.03 14.71 28.01
C ILE A 445 -18.59 15.18 28.23
N LEU A 446 -17.86 14.45 29.04
CA LEU A 446 -16.44 14.65 29.32
C LEU A 446 -15.64 13.56 28.58
N ASN A 447 -14.47 13.88 28.06
CA ASN A 447 -13.54 12.91 27.45
C ASN A 447 -12.09 13.39 27.66
N GLY A 448 -11.09 12.58 27.31
CA GLY A 448 -9.69 12.99 27.26
C GLY A 448 -9.32 13.75 25.99
N SER A 449 -8.03 14.09 25.88
CA SER A 449 -7.43 14.87 24.79
C SER A 449 -7.56 14.25 23.39
N ALA A 450 -7.70 12.92 23.27
CA ALA A 450 -7.67 12.17 22.01
C ALA A 450 -8.73 12.56 20.97
N VAL A 451 -9.75 13.28 21.40
CA VAL A 451 -10.88 13.73 20.57
C VAL A 451 -10.88 15.24 20.33
N ASP A 452 -9.81 15.94 20.75
CA ASP A 452 -9.58 17.33 20.39
C ASP A 452 -9.42 17.50 18.87
N GLY A 453 -9.90 18.63 18.37
CA GLY A 453 -9.92 18.98 16.96
C GLY A 453 -11.34 19.17 16.41
N SER A 454 -11.47 20.02 15.40
CA SER A 454 -12.77 20.32 14.75
C SER A 454 -13.11 19.39 13.59
N TYR A 455 -12.19 18.51 13.17
CA TYR A 455 -12.29 17.69 11.95
C TYR A 455 -13.47 16.69 11.93
N TRP A 456 -14.12 16.44 13.06
CA TRP A 456 -15.26 15.52 13.18
C TRP A 456 -16.59 16.23 13.46
N LEU A 457 -16.59 17.54 13.67
CA LEU A 457 -17.77 18.31 14.08
C LEU A 457 -18.80 18.47 12.96
N ASP A 458 -18.38 18.41 11.69
CA ASP A 458 -19.28 18.42 10.53
C ASP A 458 -20.30 17.26 10.58
N ALA A 459 -19.96 16.15 11.26
CA ALA A 459 -20.86 15.02 11.43
C ALA A 459 -21.92 15.25 12.54
N MET A 460 -21.79 16.31 13.33
CA MET A 460 -22.64 16.66 14.48
C MET A 460 -22.87 18.18 14.56
N PRO A 461 -23.61 18.76 13.60
CA PRO A 461 -23.90 20.19 13.61
C PRO A 461 -24.69 20.59 14.88
N GLY A 462 -24.28 21.67 15.52
CA GLY A 462 -24.92 22.20 16.73
C GLY A 462 -24.59 21.44 18.02
N LEU A 463 -23.57 20.59 18.04
CA LEU A 463 -23.13 19.90 19.25
C LEU A 463 -22.83 20.92 20.37
N SER A 464 -23.39 20.69 21.55
CA SER A 464 -23.11 21.45 22.77
C SER A 464 -22.85 20.50 23.94
N GLY A 465 -22.12 20.99 24.95
CA GLY A 465 -21.89 20.25 26.19
C GLY A 465 -20.96 19.05 25.99
N PHE A 466 -19.86 19.25 25.27
CA PHE A 466 -18.79 18.28 25.12
C PHE A 466 -17.46 18.93 25.50
N VAL A 467 -16.76 18.37 26.48
CA VAL A 467 -15.60 19.02 27.13
C VAL A 467 -14.40 18.08 27.15
N VAL A 468 -13.23 18.63 26.85
CA VAL A 468 -11.94 17.91 26.90
C VAL A 468 -10.84 18.75 27.56
N PRO A 469 -9.90 18.13 28.29
CA PRO A 469 -8.68 18.77 28.73
C PRO A 469 -7.62 18.71 27.62
N VAL A 470 -6.92 19.81 27.41
CA VAL A 470 -5.86 19.93 26.41
C VAL A 470 -4.59 20.58 26.98
N GLN A 471 -3.42 20.19 26.50
CA GLN A 471 -2.14 20.77 26.92
C GLN A 471 -1.98 22.22 26.42
N GLY A 472 -2.71 22.59 25.36
CA GLY A 472 -2.89 23.95 24.87
C GLY A 472 -4.00 24.03 23.83
N SER A 473 -4.56 25.22 23.63
CA SER A 473 -5.62 25.42 22.64
C SER A 473 -5.05 25.62 21.24
N ILE A 474 -5.59 24.87 20.27
CA ILE A 474 -5.29 25.05 18.83
C ILE A 474 -6.13 26.17 18.19
N TYR A 475 -7.14 26.70 18.91
CA TYR A 475 -8.16 27.61 18.37
C TYR A 475 -7.75 29.10 18.42
N GLY A 476 -6.54 29.39 18.91
CA GLY A 476 -6.00 30.76 19.01
C GLY A 476 -6.51 31.57 20.20
N ASP A 477 -7.14 30.90 21.16
CA ASP A 477 -7.67 31.46 22.40
C ASP A 477 -6.92 30.96 23.65
N ASP A 478 -5.76 30.30 23.47
CA ASP A 478 -4.86 29.97 24.58
C ASP A 478 -4.31 31.25 25.22
N PRO A 479 -4.30 31.37 26.56
CA PRO A 479 -3.78 32.56 27.25
C PRO A 479 -2.26 32.73 27.07
N ARG A 480 -1.55 31.68 26.67
CA ARG A 480 -0.10 31.71 26.45
C ARG A 480 0.21 32.18 25.02
N PRO A 481 0.83 33.37 24.83
CA PRO A 481 1.14 33.88 23.50
C PRO A 481 2.08 32.98 22.69
N GLU A 482 2.94 32.20 23.37
CA GLU A 482 3.84 31.23 22.75
C GLU A 482 3.10 30.07 22.07
N VAL A 483 1.91 29.70 22.54
CA VAL A 483 1.08 28.64 21.93
C VAL A 483 0.52 29.12 20.59
N GLU A 484 -0.03 30.34 20.54
CA GLU A 484 -0.51 30.92 19.29
C GLU A 484 0.65 31.19 18.30
N ALA A 485 1.81 31.61 18.81
CA ALA A 485 3.01 31.73 17.98
C ALA A 485 3.42 30.40 17.34
N PHE A 486 3.33 29.29 18.09
CA PHE A 486 3.55 27.94 17.54
C PHE A 486 2.51 27.58 16.49
N ASN A 487 1.21 27.82 16.75
CA ASN A 487 0.12 27.52 15.82
C ASN A 487 0.29 28.27 14.48
N ALA A 488 0.63 29.56 14.52
CA ALA A 488 0.89 30.36 13.33
C ALA A 488 2.14 29.87 12.57
N ALA A 489 3.20 29.48 13.28
CA ALA A 489 4.40 28.91 12.66
C ALA A 489 4.11 27.55 12.00
N TYR A 490 3.29 26.72 12.63
CA TYR A 490 2.82 25.45 12.07
C TYR A 490 2.02 25.69 10.78
N GLU A 491 1.10 26.64 10.78
CA GLU A 491 0.30 27.02 9.60
C GLU A 491 1.16 27.53 8.45
N SER A 492 2.10 28.42 8.74
CA SER A 492 3.05 28.94 7.74
C SER A 492 3.86 27.81 7.05
N LYS A 493 4.18 26.75 7.79
CA LYS A 493 5.02 25.64 7.30
C LYS A 493 4.24 24.53 6.61
N THR A 494 3.01 24.27 7.04
CA THR A 494 2.19 23.13 6.59
C THR A 494 1.01 23.53 5.71
N GLY A 495 0.64 24.81 5.69
CA GLY A 495 -0.49 25.36 4.95
C GLY A 495 -1.81 25.37 5.73
N ALA A 496 -1.85 24.85 6.95
CA ALA A 496 -3.04 24.88 7.81
C ALA A 496 -2.65 24.85 9.29
N ARG A 497 -3.50 25.39 10.18
CA ARG A 497 -3.33 25.24 11.63
C ARG A 497 -3.33 23.78 12.07
N PRO A 498 -2.77 23.45 13.26
CA PRO A 498 -2.86 22.09 13.81
C PRO A 498 -4.32 21.61 13.89
N ALA A 499 -4.56 20.39 13.40
CA ALA A 499 -5.90 19.79 13.44
C ALA A 499 -6.28 19.26 14.84
N SER A 500 -5.31 19.08 15.73
CA SER A 500 -5.47 18.68 17.14
C SER A 500 -4.24 19.10 17.94
N GLN A 501 -4.35 19.12 19.26
CA GLN A 501 -3.23 19.37 20.19
C GLN A 501 -2.07 18.38 20.04
N TYR A 502 -2.25 17.23 19.40
CA TYR A 502 -1.20 16.22 19.23
C TYR A 502 -0.06 16.66 18.30
N ALA A 503 -0.13 17.87 17.73
CA ALA A 503 1.03 18.53 17.14
C ALA A 503 2.08 18.96 18.18
N TYR A 504 1.69 19.15 19.44
CA TYR A 504 2.55 19.71 20.49
C TYR A 504 3.56 18.70 21.07
N PRO A 505 3.18 17.46 21.45
CA PRO A 505 4.10 16.50 22.06
C PRO A 505 5.37 16.25 21.26
N GLY A 506 5.27 16.22 19.92
CA GLY A 506 6.42 16.08 19.03
C GLY A 506 7.45 17.21 19.14
N TYR A 507 7.01 18.44 19.41
CA TYR A 507 7.92 19.55 19.69
C TYR A 507 8.54 19.41 21.09
N ILE A 508 7.70 19.13 22.10
CA ILE A 508 8.10 19.05 23.50
C ILE A 508 9.16 17.95 23.70
N LEU A 509 8.98 16.78 23.10
CA LEU A 509 9.94 15.68 23.26
C LEU A 509 11.31 16.03 22.68
N ILE A 510 11.35 16.70 21.52
CA ILE A 510 12.62 17.10 20.90
C ILE A 510 13.29 18.22 21.70
N ASP A 511 12.52 19.18 22.22
CA ASP A 511 13.03 20.24 23.09
C ASP A 511 13.68 19.68 24.36
N LEU A 512 13.01 18.74 25.05
CA LEU A 512 13.55 18.11 26.25
C LEU A 512 14.77 17.25 25.96
N TRP A 513 14.73 16.43 24.91
CA TRP A 513 15.88 15.60 24.54
C TRP A 513 17.09 16.46 24.13
N ALA A 514 16.89 17.51 23.35
CA ALA A 514 17.96 18.42 22.95
C ALA A 514 18.62 19.08 24.18
N LYS A 515 17.83 19.60 25.13
CA LYS A 515 18.35 20.14 26.40
C LYS A 515 19.17 19.10 27.19
N ALA A 516 18.71 17.86 27.23
CA ALA A 516 19.41 16.79 27.94
C ALA A 516 20.74 16.43 27.24
N VAL A 517 20.76 16.31 25.91
CA VAL A 517 21.97 16.07 25.12
C VAL A 517 22.97 17.21 25.25
N GLU A 518 22.50 18.47 25.22
CA GLU A 518 23.35 19.64 25.42
C GLU A 518 23.97 19.66 26.83
N ARG A 519 23.25 19.21 27.86
CA ARG A 519 23.82 19.08 29.22
C ARG A 519 24.80 17.91 29.31
N ALA A 520 24.48 16.79 28.68
CA ALA A 520 25.28 15.57 28.69
C ALA A 520 26.56 15.67 27.84
N GLN A 521 26.56 16.53 26.82
CA GLN A 521 27.61 16.61 25.78
C GLN A 521 27.84 15.26 25.05
N THR A 522 26.81 14.43 24.99
CA THR A 522 26.80 13.12 24.33
C THR A 522 25.37 12.71 23.98
N VAL A 523 25.22 11.79 23.03
CA VAL A 523 23.96 11.12 22.68
C VAL A 523 23.85 9.72 23.28
N ASP A 524 24.80 9.34 24.15
CA ASP A 524 24.76 8.07 24.89
C ASP A 524 23.49 7.96 25.76
N GLY A 525 22.74 6.87 25.57
CA GLY A 525 21.41 6.70 26.17
C GLY A 525 21.43 6.80 27.70
N ALA A 526 22.33 6.10 28.38
CA ALA A 526 22.38 6.12 29.84
C ALA A 526 22.71 7.52 30.40
N THR A 527 23.64 8.23 29.74
CA THR A 527 24.03 9.58 30.17
C THR A 527 22.92 10.59 29.93
N VAL A 528 22.23 10.51 28.80
CA VAL A 528 21.10 11.41 28.47
C VAL A 528 19.88 11.11 29.36
N THR A 529 19.58 9.83 29.64
CA THR A 529 18.55 9.42 30.61
C THR A 529 18.80 10.06 31.98
N ALA A 530 20.04 10.04 32.48
CA ALA A 530 20.38 10.66 33.75
C ALA A 530 20.21 12.19 33.75
N GLU A 531 20.37 12.88 32.62
CA GLU A 531 20.08 14.31 32.49
C GLU A 531 18.58 14.60 32.40
N LEU A 532 17.81 13.75 31.69
CA LEU A 532 16.36 13.83 31.64
C LEU A 532 15.75 13.68 33.05
N GLU A 533 16.21 12.70 33.84
CA GLU A 533 15.73 12.45 35.21
C GLU A 533 16.05 13.56 36.22
N LYS A 534 16.91 14.53 35.86
CA LYS A 534 17.17 15.74 36.66
C LYS A 534 16.19 16.87 36.37
N MET A 535 15.40 16.78 35.30
CA MET A 535 14.43 17.80 34.93
C MET A 535 13.32 17.88 35.97
N ARG A 536 13.23 19.03 36.63
CA ARG A 536 12.16 19.40 37.56
C ARG A 536 11.58 20.71 37.07
N ASP A 537 10.29 20.68 36.75
CA ASP A 537 9.55 21.80 36.19
C ASP A 537 10.27 22.46 35.00
N GLU A 538 10.93 21.64 34.16
CA GLU A 538 11.70 22.11 33.01
C GLU A 538 10.76 22.83 32.05
N THR A 539 11.05 24.09 31.77
CA THR A 539 10.14 24.96 31.02
C THR A 539 10.01 24.52 29.57
N THR A 540 8.78 24.38 29.10
CA THR A 540 8.43 24.17 27.68
C THR A 540 7.25 25.07 27.30
N ILE A 541 6.99 25.25 26.01
CA ILE A 541 5.89 26.09 25.48
C ILE A 541 4.53 25.65 26.03
N PHE A 542 4.34 24.34 26.24
CA PHE A 542 3.05 23.75 26.64
C PHE A 542 3.06 23.34 28.12
N GLY A 543 3.74 24.14 28.94
CA GLY A 543 3.88 23.94 30.39
C GLY A 543 5.14 23.19 30.79
N PRO A 544 5.47 23.17 32.09
CA PRO A 544 6.66 22.53 32.61
C PRO A 544 6.63 21.00 32.45
N ARG A 545 7.81 20.36 32.42
CA ARG A 545 7.95 18.90 32.38
C ARG A 545 8.94 18.42 33.44
N SER A 546 8.56 17.36 34.14
CA SER A 546 9.34 16.71 35.18
C SER A 546 9.52 15.22 34.87
N PHE A 547 10.73 14.71 35.03
CA PHE A 547 11.01 13.27 34.95
C PHE A 547 11.80 12.82 36.18
N THR A 548 11.50 11.64 36.69
CA THR A 548 12.17 11.07 37.86
C THR A 548 12.61 9.65 37.56
N ALA A 549 13.58 9.11 38.31
CA ALA A 549 13.99 7.70 38.22
C ALA A 549 12.87 6.67 38.48
N SER A 550 11.68 7.12 38.91
CA SER A 550 10.49 6.27 39.09
C SER A 550 9.35 6.60 38.13
N LEU A 551 9.42 7.69 37.36
CA LEU A 551 8.35 8.12 36.47
C LEU A 551 8.87 9.02 35.34
N HIS A 552 8.73 8.54 34.10
CA HIS A 552 9.15 9.23 32.88
C HIS A 552 7.97 9.86 32.11
N HIS A 553 6.97 10.32 32.85
CA HIS A 553 5.71 10.90 32.36
C HIS A 553 5.27 12.03 33.29
N GLN A 554 4.32 12.86 32.85
CA GLN A 554 3.73 13.89 33.71
C GLN A 554 2.52 13.34 34.48
N ASP A 555 2.63 13.29 35.80
CA ASP A 555 1.57 12.95 36.76
C ASP A 555 0.81 14.18 37.31
N THR A 556 1.20 15.37 36.86
CA THR A 556 0.49 16.63 37.09
C THR A 556 0.77 17.61 35.95
N ALA A 557 -0.23 18.41 35.57
CA ALA A 557 -0.09 19.48 34.60
C ALA A 557 -1.23 20.49 34.72
N LEU A 558 -0.96 21.74 34.34
CA LEU A 558 -2.01 22.71 34.05
C LEU A 558 -2.59 22.39 32.67
N MET A 559 -3.87 22.04 32.62
CA MET A 559 -4.60 21.74 31.40
C MET A 559 -5.55 22.88 31.07
N GLN A 560 -5.67 23.21 29.78
CA GLN A 560 -6.70 24.09 29.27
C GLN A 560 -7.98 23.28 29.04
N ILE A 561 -9.14 23.88 29.29
CA ILE A 561 -10.44 23.20 29.16
C ILE A 561 -11.12 23.73 27.90
N ILE A 562 -11.34 22.84 26.93
CA ILE A 562 -12.06 23.15 25.70
C ILE A 562 -13.47 22.63 25.81
N GLU A 563 -14.45 23.46 25.51
CA GLU A 563 -15.86 23.08 25.42
C GLU A 563 -16.41 23.40 24.03
N ILE A 564 -17.19 22.48 23.49
CA ILE A 564 -17.93 22.69 22.25
C ILE A 564 -19.30 23.27 22.59
N THR A 565 -19.61 24.43 22.01
CA THR A 565 -20.90 25.09 22.11
C THR A 565 -21.40 25.44 20.71
N ASP A 566 -22.60 24.97 20.36
CA ASP A 566 -23.22 25.14 19.04
C ASP A 566 -22.28 24.79 17.87
N GLY A 567 -21.58 23.66 18.00
CA GLY A 567 -20.61 23.18 17.01
C GLY A 567 -19.28 23.94 16.98
N THR A 568 -19.07 24.92 17.85
CA THR A 568 -17.85 25.72 17.91
C THR A 568 -17.03 25.35 19.15
N PRO A 569 -15.82 24.80 18.99
CA PRO A 569 -14.90 24.57 20.11
C PRO A 569 -14.24 25.88 20.54
N ALA A 570 -14.14 26.10 21.85
CA ALA A 570 -13.41 27.22 22.42
C ALA A 570 -12.88 26.87 23.82
N ARG A 571 -11.80 27.53 24.23
CA ARG A 571 -11.30 27.47 25.61
C ARG A 571 -12.29 28.16 26.55
N VAL A 572 -12.66 27.48 27.64
CA VAL A 572 -13.58 27.99 28.65
C VAL A 572 -12.98 28.12 30.05
N ASP A 573 -11.92 27.38 30.36
CA ASP A 573 -11.27 27.41 31.68
C ASP A 573 -9.85 26.82 31.60
N GLU A 574 -9.19 26.75 32.75
CA GLU A 574 -7.98 25.95 32.97
C GLU A 574 -8.04 25.24 34.33
N TRP A 575 -7.36 24.11 34.45
CA TRP A 575 -7.39 23.31 35.67
C TRP A 575 -6.08 22.55 35.90
N THR A 576 -5.65 22.53 37.16
CA THR A 576 -4.58 21.66 37.66
C THR A 576 -5.17 20.85 38.80
N ILE A 577 -4.99 19.53 38.78
CA ILE A 577 -5.51 18.66 39.83
C ILE A 577 -4.93 19.02 41.20
N SER A 578 -5.75 18.97 42.25
CA SER A 578 -5.32 19.34 43.61
C SER A 578 -4.23 18.45 44.21
N LYS A 579 -4.05 17.24 43.68
CA LYS A 579 -3.03 16.27 44.10
C LYS A 579 -2.62 15.39 42.92
N PRO A 580 -1.32 15.05 42.79
CA PRO A 580 -0.85 14.13 41.75
C PRO A 580 -1.54 12.77 41.84
N VAL A 581 -1.73 12.10 40.70
CA VAL A 581 -2.30 10.75 40.66
C VAL A 581 -1.26 9.75 41.17
N PRO A 582 -1.55 8.99 42.25
CA PRO A 582 -0.63 8.01 42.80
C PRO A 582 -0.25 6.91 41.81
N LEU A 583 0.98 6.38 41.93
CA LEU A 583 1.51 5.38 40.98
C LEU A 583 0.70 4.08 40.94
N ASP A 584 0.13 3.63 42.07
CA ASP A 584 -0.77 2.48 42.12
C ASP A 584 -2.02 2.69 41.25
N VAL A 585 -2.62 3.88 41.33
CA VAL A 585 -3.75 4.29 40.48
C VAL A 585 -3.33 4.39 39.01
N LEU A 586 -2.17 4.98 38.72
CA LEU A 586 -1.62 5.04 37.36
C LEU A 586 -1.44 3.64 36.74
N MET A 587 -1.13 2.65 37.56
CA MET A 587 -0.95 1.25 37.17
C MET A 587 -2.27 0.45 37.14
N GLY A 588 -3.41 1.08 37.44
CA GLY A 588 -4.72 0.44 37.50
C GLY A 588 -4.85 -0.59 38.61
N ARG A 589 -4.20 -0.37 39.77
CA ARG A 589 -4.18 -1.29 40.91
C ARG A 589 -5.00 -0.83 42.11
#